data_AF-A0AAV0U6Z3-F1
#
_entry.id   AF-A0AAV0U6Z3-F1
#
_cell.length_a   1.000
_cell.length_b   1.000
_cell.length_c   1.000
_cell.angle_alpha   90.00
_cell.angle_beta   90.00
_cell.angle_gamma   90.00
#
_symmetry.space_group_name_H-M   'P 1'
#
loop_
_entity.id
_entity.type
_entity.pdbx_description
1 polymer ?
#
loop_
_entity_poly.entity_id
_entity_poly.type
_entity_poly.pdbx_seq_one_letter_code
_entity_poly.pdbx_strand_id
1 'polypeptide(L)'
;METNSNCALYFVSCHTGNVLQCNDDNVAKCMNQNRRAWEAWRIVEPRFVVATTNQTQRASNQRHVLAGKDRQHFVLELARYGKTPEEIEQIVTSIFDDPDFTAASSALAVPVAKK
;
A
#
# COMPACT_ATOMS: atom_id res chain seq x y z
N MET A 1 12.89 19.25 1.05
CA MET A 1 11.93 18.62 0.12
C MET A 1 11.20 19.73 -0.59
N GLU A 2 11.13 19.67 -1.92
CA GLU A 2 10.46 20.67 -2.76
C GLU A 2 9.31 20.02 -3.55
N THR A 3 8.36 20.82 -4.03
CA THR A 3 7.26 20.37 -4.90
C THR A 3 6.91 21.43 -5.94
N ASN A 4 6.23 21.02 -7.02
CA ASN A 4 5.79 21.92 -8.10
C ASN A 4 4.26 21.84 -8.31
N SER A 5 3.75 22.62 -9.26
CA SER A 5 2.31 22.67 -9.62
C SER A 5 1.72 21.32 -10.06
N ASN A 6 2.57 20.36 -10.44
CA ASN A 6 2.15 19.03 -10.90
C ASN A 6 2.22 17.98 -9.79
N CYS A 7 2.37 18.40 -8.53
CA CYS A 7 2.51 17.52 -7.36
C CYS A 7 3.73 16.57 -7.44
N ALA A 8 4.74 16.90 -8.24
CA ALA A 8 6.00 16.16 -8.24
C ALA A 8 6.76 16.46 -6.93
N LEU A 9 7.40 15.44 -6.37
CA LEU A 9 8.25 15.54 -5.20
C LEU A 9 9.73 15.54 -5.60
N TYR A 10 10.51 16.46 -5.04
CA TYR A 10 11.95 16.53 -5.24
C TYR A 10 12.67 16.42 -3.89
N PHE A 11 13.50 15.38 -3.75
CA PHE A 11 14.31 15.17 -2.56
C PHE A 11 15.67 15.84 -2.76
N VAL A 12 15.82 17.03 -2.18
CA VAL A 12 17.04 17.84 -2.28
C VAL A 12 17.96 17.55 -1.09
N SER A 13 19.21 17.18 -1.39
CA SER A 13 20.27 17.01 -0.40
C SER A 13 20.55 18.33 0.31
N CYS A 14 20.49 18.34 1.64
CA CYS A 14 20.88 19.51 2.43
C CYS A 14 22.40 19.78 2.39
N HIS A 15 23.21 18.77 2.03
CA HIS A 15 24.67 18.91 1.99
C HIS A 15 25.16 19.50 0.67
N THR A 16 24.58 19.07 -0.46
CA THR A 16 25.08 19.45 -1.80
C THR A 16 24.10 20.28 -2.61
N GLY A 17 22.83 20.36 -2.22
CA GLY A 17 21.77 20.97 -3.02
C GLY A 17 21.35 20.16 -4.25
N ASN A 18 21.93 18.96 -4.45
CA ASN A 18 21.56 18.08 -5.55
C ASN A 18 20.28 17.31 -5.25
N VAL A 19 19.53 16.96 -6.30
CA VAL A 19 18.25 16.27 -6.24
C VAL A 19 18.44 14.77 -6.45
N LEU A 20 17.71 13.96 -5.67
CA LEU A 20 17.68 12.51 -5.78
C LEU A 20 17.06 12.07 -7.12
N GLN A 21 17.79 11.26 -7.86
CA GLN A 21 17.35 10.64 -9.12
C GLN A 21 17.78 9.19 -9.20
N CYS A 22 17.11 8.40 -10.03
CA CYS A 22 17.59 7.08 -10.45
C CYS A 22 18.40 7.21 -11.74
N ASN A 23 19.57 6.58 -11.81
CA ASN A 23 20.33 6.46 -13.07
C ASN A 23 19.91 5.22 -13.87
N ASP A 24 20.54 5.03 -15.03
CA ASP A 24 20.30 3.88 -15.91
C ASP A 24 20.58 2.53 -15.24
N ASP A 25 21.41 2.51 -14.19
CA ASP A 25 21.70 1.32 -13.37
C ASP A 25 20.67 1.07 -12.26
N ASN A 26 19.56 1.82 -12.22
CA ASN A 26 18.54 1.80 -11.16
C ASN A 26 19.09 2.13 -9.76
N VAL A 27 20.17 2.92 -9.68
CA VAL A 27 20.75 3.39 -8.43
C VAL A 27 20.24 4.80 -8.12
N ALA A 28 19.63 4.96 -6.94
CA ALA A 28 19.19 6.25 -6.44
C ALA A 28 20.38 7.06 -5.89
N LYS A 29 20.65 8.23 -6.46
CA LYS A 29 21.74 9.14 -6.04
C LYS A 29 21.41 10.60 -6.29
N CYS A 30 22.00 11.48 -5.48
CA CYS A 30 21.86 12.94 -5.64
C CYS A 30 22.92 13.50 -6.59
N MET A 31 22.64 13.52 -7.90
CA MET A 31 23.67 13.74 -8.92
C MET A 31 23.70 15.15 -9.53
N ASN A 32 22.55 15.82 -9.65
CA ASN A 32 22.44 17.10 -10.34
C ASN A 32 21.42 18.03 -9.65
N GLN A 33 21.24 19.24 -10.16
CA GLN A 33 20.29 20.23 -9.64
C GLN A 33 19.03 20.40 -10.51
N ASN A 34 18.72 19.44 -11.37
CA ASN A 34 17.55 19.54 -12.23
C ASN A 34 16.27 19.23 -11.44
N ARG A 35 15.15 19.81 -11.89
CA ARG A 35 13.80 19.50 -11.40
C ARG A 35 12.96 18.98 -12.54
N ARG A 36 13.40 17.89 -13.17
CA ARG A 36 12.77 17.30 -14.35
C ARG A 36 12.24 15.91 -14.01
N ALA A 37 11.87 15.15 -15.05
CA ALA A 37 11.21 13.86 -14.89
C ALA A 37 12.06 12.82 -14.17
N TRP A 38 13.40 12.86 -14.31
CA TRP A 38 14.30 11.88 -13.69
C TRP A 38 14.51 12.13 -12.20
N GLU A 39 14.34 13.38 -11.77
CA GLU A 39 14.44 13.82 -10.38
C GLU A 39 13.07 13.89 -9.69
N ALA A 40 11.97 13.72 -10.46
CA ALA A 40 10.60 13.83 -9.99
C ALA A 40 10.08 12.50 -9.43
N TRP A 41 9.68 12.51 -8.17
CA TRP A 41 9.08 11.37 -7.49
C TRP A 41 7.58 11.58 -7.29
N ARG A 42 6.83 10.49 -7.30
CA ARG A 42 5.41 10.49 -6.93
C ARG A 42 5.14 9.34 -5.97
N ILE A 43 4.26 9.58 -5.01
CA ILE A 43 3.72 8.51 -4.18
C ILE A 43 2.77 7.71 -5.07
N VAL A 44 3.05 6.43 -5.23
CA VAL A 44 2.18 5.50 -5.95
C VAL A 44 1.56 4.60 -4.89
N GLU A 45 0.26 4.33 -5.02
CA GLU A 45 -0.40 3.34 -4.17
C GLU A 45 0.36 2.00 -4.22
N PRO A 46 0.51 1.30 -3.08
CA PRO A 46 1.15 -0.01 -3.05
C PRO A 46 0.40 -0.96 -3.99
N ARG A 47 1.01 -1.28 -5.12
CA ARG A 47 0.52 -2.36 -5.97
C ARG A 47 0.96 -3.65 -5.32
N PHE A 48 0.05 -4.38 -4.70
CA PHE A 48 0.29 -5.78 -4.37
C PHE A 48 0.54 -6.52 -5.69
N VAL A 49 1.81 -6.70 -6.04
CA VAL A 49 2.20 -7.43 -7.24
C VAL A 49 1.99 -8.91 -6.96
N VAL A 50 0.76 -9.39 -7.18
CA VAL A 50 0.57 -10.80 -7.53
C VAL A 50 1.19 -10.95 -8.92
N ALA A 51 2.44 -11.45 -8.95
CA ALA A 51 3.19 -11.71 -10.16
C ALA A 51 2.32 -12.54 -11.13
N THR A 52 1.74 -11.86 -12.12
CA THR A 52 0.87 -12.48 -13.11
C THR A 52 1.76 -12.95 -14.25
N THR A 53 2.46 -14.07 -14.04
CA THR A 53 2.90 -14.93 -15.14
C THR A 53 1.74 -15.84 -15.48
N ASN A 54 0.98 -15.50 -16.53
CA ASN A 54 0.14 -16.40 -17.35
C ASN A 54 -0.48 -17.64 -16.63
N GLN A 55 -1.26 -17.44 -15.56
CA GLN A 55 -2.07 -18.51 -14.95
C GLN A 55 -3.51 -18.04 -14.73
N THR A 56 -4.22 -17.80 -15.84
CA THR A 56 -5.66 -17.47 -15.86
C THR A 56 -6.57 -18.62 -15.39
N GLN A 57 -6.05 -19.75 -14.89
CA GLN A 57 -6.90 -20.86 -14.39
C GLN A 57 -6.46 -21.51 -13.07
N ARG A 58 -5.36 -21.10 -12.42
CA ARG A 58 -4.96 -21.67 -11.11
C ARG A 58 -5.23 -20.77 -9.90
N ALA A 59 -5.49 -19.48 -10.10
CA ALA A 59 -5.62 -18.51 -9.01
C ALA A 59 -6.92 -18.63 -8.18
N SER A 60 -7.98 -19.29 -8.68
CA SER A 60 -9.19 -19.49 -7.85
C SER A 60 -8.95 -20.52 -6.74
N ASN A 61 -8.15 -21.55 -7.00
CA ASN A 61 -7.87 -22.62 -6.04
C ASN A 61 -6.88 -22.18 -4.94
N GLN A 62 -5.92 -21.30 -5.25
CA GLN A 62 -4.95 -20.84 -4.23
C GLN A 62 -5.48 -19.73 -3.31
N ARG A 63 -6.42 -18.90 -3.77
CA ARG A 63 -7.11 -17.94 -2.89
C ARG A 63 -7.90 -18.63 -1.78
N HIS A 64 -8.46 -19.82 -2.04
CA HIS A 64 -9.17 -20.61 -1.04
C HIS A 64 -8.23 -21.28 -0.03
N VAL A 65 -7.04 -21.72 -0.46
CA VAL A 65 -6.13 -22.50 0.41
C VAL A 65 -5.42 -21.64 1.46
N LEU A 66 -5.02 -20.41 1.13
CA LEU A 66 -4.40 -19.49 2.10
C LEU A 66 -5.43 -18.80 2.99
N ALA A 67 -6.62 -18.49 2.45
CA ALA A 67 -7.73 -17.98 3.25
C ALA A 67 -8.11 -18.95 4.38
N GLY A 68 -8.07 -20.27 4.16
CA GLY A 68 -8.43 -21.24 5.19
C GLY A 68 -7.55 -21.18 6.45
N LYS A 69 -6.22 -21.21 6.29
CA LYS A 69 -5.30 -21.25 7.43
C LYS A 69 -5.24 -19.92 8.17
N ASP A 70 -5.25 -18.81 7.44
CA ASP A 70 -5.20 -17.47 8.04
C ASP A 70 -6.54 -17.09 8.68
N ARG A 71 -7.67 -17.50 8.09
CA ARG A 71 -9.02 -17.33 8.69
C ARG A 71 -9.16 -18.12 9.99
N GLN A 72 -8.65 -19.34 10.05
CA GLN A 72 -8.67 -20.14 11.28
C GLN A 72 -7.84 -19.50 12.40
N HIS A 73 -6.64 -19.02 12.09
CA HIS A 73 -5.80 -18.31 13.06
C HIS A 73 -6.49 -17.03 13.56
N PHE A 74 -7.07 -16.26 12.66
CA PHE A 74 -7.78 -15.03 12.99
C PHE A 74 -9.02 -15.27 13.87
N VAL A 75 -9.82 -16.30 13.58
CA VAL A 75 -10.96 -16.72 14.41
C VAL A 75 -10.51 -17.10 15.83
N LEU A 76 -9.43 -17.88 15.95
CA LEU A 76 -8.87 -18.24 17.25
C LEU A 76 -8.40 -17.02 18.05
N GLU A 77 -7.82 -16.03 17.35
CA GLU A 77 -7.37 -14.81 18.01
C GLU A 77 -8.55 -13.96 18.50
N LEU A 78 -9.60 -13.80 17.69
CA LEU A 78 -10.82 -13.09 18.09
C LEU A 78 -11.51 -13.78 19.28
N ALA A 79 -11.57 -15.11 19.29
CA ALA A 79 -12.08 -15.89 20.41
C ALA A 79 -11.23 -15.68 21.68
N ARG A 80 -9.88 -15.63 21.53
CA ARG A 80 -8.97 -15.29 22.64
C ARG A 80 -9.23 -13.90 23.21
N TYR A 81 -9.64 -12.94 22.38
CA TYR A 81 -10.01 -11.59 22.81
C TYR A 81 -11.44 -11.49 23.41
N GLY A 82 -12.16 -12.61 23.54
CA GLY A 82 -13.47 -12.66 24.19
C GLY A 82 -14.64 -12.21 23.32
N LYS A 83 -14.50 -12.24 21.99
CA LYS A 83 -15.60 -11.96 21.06
C LYS A 83 -16.65 -13.05 21.07
N THR A 84 -17.93 -12.69 20.96
CA THR A 84 -19.00 -13.68 20.81
C THR A 84 -18.95 -14.31 19.41
N PRO A 85 -19.48 -15.52 19.22
CA PRO A 85 -19.47 -16.18 17.91
C PRO A 85 -20.06 -15.31 16.79
N GLU A 86 -21.11 -14.56 17.09
CA GLU A 86 -21.81 -13.69 16.14
C GLU A 86 -20.95 -12.49 15.73
N GLU A 87 -20.23 -11.87 16.67
CA GLU A 87 -19.27 -10.79 16.36
C GLU A 87 -18.10 -11.30 15.52
N ILE A 88 -17.60 -12.51 15.82
CA ILE A 88 -16.51 -13.13 15.07
C ILE A 88 -16.93 -13.36 13.63
N GLU A 89 -18.12 -13.93 13.40
CA GLU A 89 -18.65 -14.15 12.05
C GLU A 89 -18.78 -12.84 11.29
N GLN A 90 -19.35 -11.79 11.89
CA GLN A 90 -19.49 -10.49 11.24
C GLN A 90 -18.13 -9.89 10.83
N ILE A 91 -17.12 -9.95 11.70
CA ILE A 91 -15.78 -9.42 11.43
C ILE A 91 -15.07 -10.25 10.34
N VAL A 92 -15.16 -11.58 10.43
CA VAL A 92 -14.52 -12.48 9.46
C VAL A 92 -15.15 -12.33 8.08
N THR A 93 -16.48 -12.31 7.99
CA THR A 93 -17.20 -12.10 6.72
C THR A 93 -16.89 -10.73 6.14
N SER A 94 -16.84 -9.68 6.95
CA SER A 94 -16.47 -8.34 6.50
C SER A 94 -15.05 -8.25 5.90
N ILE A 95 -14.10 -9.03 6.42
CA ILE A 95 -12.69 -8.95 5.98
C ILE A 95 -12.40 -9.87 4.80
N PHE A 96 -12.99 -11.07 4.79
CA PHE A 96 -12.66 -12.11 3.81
C PHE A 96 -13.69 -12.23 2.68
N ASP A 97 -14.95 -11.85 2.90
CA ASP A 97 -16.07 -12.13 2.01
C ASP A 97 -16.72 -10.84 1.44
N ASP A 98 -16.35 -9.65 1.94
CA ASP A 98 -16.97 -8.36 1.55
C ASP A 98 -16.08 -7.53 0.58
N PRO A 99 -16.50 -7.27 -0.67
CA PRO A 99 -15.71 -6.50 -1.64
C PRO A 99 -15.55 -5.02 -1.25
N ASP A 100 -16.43 -4.47 -0.40
CA ASP A 100 -16.47 -3.04 -0.04
C ASP A 100 -15.51 -2.65 1.10
N PHE A 101 -14.93 -3.61 1.84
CA PHE A 101 -14.04 -3.30 2.96
C PHE A 101 -12.66 -2.77 2.53
N THR A 102 -12.31 -2.89 1.25
CA THR A 102 -11.10 -2.25 0.69
C THR A 102 -11.20 -0.71 0.64
N ALA A 103 -12.39 -0.12 0.77
CA ALA A 103 -12.57 1.33 0.77
C ALA A 103 -12.43 1.97 2.17
N ALA A 104 -12.76 1.26 3.24
CA ALA A 104 -12.87 1.85 4.59
C ALA A 104 -11.53 2.01 5.33
N SER A 105 -10.50 1.25 4.98
CA SER A 105 -9.15 1.39 5.60
C SER A 105 -8.43 2.69 5.17
N SER A 106 -8.92 3.37 4.12
CA SER A 106 -8.41 4.67 3.66
C SER A 106 -8.96 5.87 4.46
N ALA A 107 -9.89 5.67 5.40
CA ALA A 107 -10.68 6.75 6.02
C ALA A 107 -10.10 7.38 7.31
N LEU A 108 -8.86 7.05 7.70
CA LEU A 108 -8.15 7.77 8.77
C LEU A 108 -7.41 9.00 8.23
N ALA A 109 -8.14 9.93 7.60
CA ALA A 109 -7.62 11.25 7.27
C ALA A 109 -8.46 12.30 8.00
N VAL A 110 -7.93 12.79 9.13
CA VAL A 110 -8.52 13.91 9.89
C VAL A 110 -8.37 15.19 9.06
N PRO A 111 -9.46 15.89 8.70
CA PRO A 111 -9.34 17.18 8.02
C PRO A 111 -8.93 18.27 9.02
N VAL A 112 -7.73 18.83 8.82
CA VAL A 112 -7.30 20.05 9.52
C VAL A 112 -7.86 21.25 8.78
N ALA A 113 -8.82 21.95 9.39
CA ALA A 113 -9.26 23.25 8.92
C ALA A 113 -8.12 24.27 9.11
N LYS A 114 -7.66 24.87 8.02
CA LYS A 114 -6.74 26.01 8.10
C LYS A 114 -7.55 27.31 8.18
N LYS A 115 -7.20 28.13 9.17
CA LYS A 115 -7.74 29.46 9.42
C LYS A 115 -6.91 30.51 8.71
#